data_AF-G8R0E7-F1
#
_entry.id   AF-G8R0E7-F1
#
_cell.length_a   1.000
_cell.length_b   1.000
_cell.length_c   1.000
_cell.angle_alpha   90.00
_cell.angle_beta   90.00
_cell.angle_gamma   90.00
#
_symmetry.space_group_name_H-M   'P 1'
#
loop_
_entity.id
_entity.type
_entity.pdbx_description
1 polymer ?
#
loop_
_entity_poly.entity_id
_entity_poly.type
_entity_poly.pdbx_seq_one_letter_code
_entity_poly.pdbx_strand_id
1 'polypeptide(L)'
;MNSNLFFKTVKKTSTMLCAVTLFLSTLAFGQVPDAINYQAAVRSTSGNVMANTNTMTVILTPLDASSKGVAVIEKTMNGFTVKELSNGTGSYSFDWEVKCVRKGYEEYKVIRDGEDCKASGNSELLKDISQKKAE
;
A
#
# COMPACT_ATOMS: atom_id res chain seq x y z
N MET A 1 -57.13 0.54 36.37
CA MET A 1 -55.71 0.98 36.29
C MET A 1 -55.62 2.13 35.30
N ASN A 2 -54.99 3.24 35.69
CA ASN A 2 -55.05 4.53 35.00
C ASN A 2 -54.23 4.49 33.70
N SER A 3 -54.90 4.36 32.55
CA SER A 3 -54.29 4.18 31.21
C SER A 3 -53.33 5.30 30.82
N ASN A 4 -53.59 6.52 31.29
CA ASN A 4 -52.72 7.69 31.08
C ASN A 4 -51.35 7.58 31.76
N LEU A 5 -51.25 6.83 32.87
CA LEU A 5 -49.99 6.62 33.57
C LEU A 5 -49.13 5.58 32.85
N PHE A 6 -49.77 4.51 32.36
CA PHE A 6 -49.11 3.45 31.59
C PHE A 6 -48.53 4.01 30.28
N PHE A 7 -49.29 4.84 29.56
CA PHE A 7 -48.83 5.43 28.30
C PHE A 7 -47.63 6.39 28.49
N LYS A 8 -47.61 7.18 29.59
CA LYS A 8 -46.47 8.05 29.93
C LYS A 8 -45.21 7.25 30.27
N THR A 9 -45.36 6.15 31.00
CA THR A 9 -44.24 5.25 31.35
C THR A 9 -43.67 4.56 30.12
N VAL A 10 -44.53 4.03 29.23
CA VAL A 10 -44.12 3.38 27.97
C VAL A 10 -43.44 4.34 27.01
N LYS A 11 -43.90 5.61 26.94
CA LYS A 11 -43.26 6.64 26.11
C LYS A 11 -41.86 7.00 26.63
N LYS A 12 -41.70 7.13 27.96
CA LYS A 12 -40.39 7.40 28.59
C LYS A 12 -39.40 6.24 28.44
N THR A 13 -39.85 5.00 28.57
CA THR A 13 -38.97 3.82 28.40
C THR A 13 -38.56 3.61 26.94
N SER A 14 -39.46 3.88 25.98
CA SER A 14 -39.14 3.85 24.54
C SER A 14 -38.12 4.92 24.16
N THR A 15 -38.26 6.16 24.66
CA THR A 15 -37.26 7.22 24.40
C THR A 15 -35.90 6.90 25.02
N MET A 16 -35.86 6.30 26.21
CA MET A 16 -34.61 5.84 26.83
C MET A 16 -33.96 4.69 26.05
N LEU A 17 -34.75 3.75 25.50
CA LEU A 17 -34.23 2.66 24.66
C LEU A 17 -33.62 3.19 23.35
N CYS A 18 -34.23 4.20 22.72
CA CYS A 18 -33.67 4.87 21.54
C CYS A 18 -32.38 5.65 21.87
N ALA A 19 -32.31 6.34 23.00
CA ALA A 19 -31.10 7.06 23.40
C ALA A 19 -29.91 6.11 23.68
N VAL A 20 -30.18 4.96 24.32
CA VAL A 20 -29.15 3.94 24.59
C VAL A 20 -28.68 3.26 23.31
N THR A 21 -29.58 2.99 22.36
CA THR A 21 -29.20 2.39 21.06
C THR A 21 -28.43 3.37 20.17
N LEU A 22 -28.77 4.67 20.20
CA LEU A 22 -27.98 5.72 19.55
C LEU A 22 -26.57 5.83 20.16
N PHE A 23 -26.44 5.76 21.48
CA PHE A 23 -25.14 5.82 22.17
C PHE A 23 -24.30 4.55 21.95
N LEU A 24 -24.92 3.37 21.81
CA LEU A 24 -24.20 2.14 21.48
C LEU A 24 -23.72 2.13 20.01
N SER A 25 -24.48 2.77 19.11
CA SER A 25 -24.10 2.88 17.70
C SER A 25 -22.88 3.76 17.46
N THR A 26 -22.66 4.82 18.25
CA THR A 26 -21.46 5.66 18.12
C THR A 26 -20.18 4.94 18.57
N LEU A 27 -20.28 3.96 19.48
CA LEU A 27 -19.15 3.11 19.88
C LEU A 27 -18.79 2.08 18.79
N ALA A 28 -19.77 1.65 17.99
CA ALA A 28 -19.55 0.66 16.92
C ALA A 28 -18.91 1.25 15.65
N PHE A 29 -19.00 2.57 15.44
CA PHE A 29 -18.41 3.27 14.29
C PHE A 29 -17.25 4.22 14.67
N GLY A 30 -16.78 4.17 15.92
CA GLY A 30 -15.78 5.11 16.47
C GLY A 30 -14.32 4.77 16.14
N GLN A 31 -14.04 3.74 15.36
CA GLN A 31 -12.67 3.44 14.92
C GLN A 31 -12.55 3.84 13.45
N VAL A 32 -12.00 5.04 13.21
CA VAL A 32 -11.34 5.34 11.92
C VAL A 32 -10.26 4.28 11.74
N PRO A 33 -10.08 3.69 10.54
CA PRO A 33 -9.01 2.75 10.30
C PRO A 33 -7.67 3.36 10.74
N ASP A 34 -7.03 2.74 11.73
CA ASP A 34 -5.72 3.14 12.27
C ASP A 34 -4.61 3.09 11.20
N ALA A 35 -4.89 2.44 10.08
CA ALA A 35 -4.05 2.45 8.91
C ALA A 35 -4.86 2.36 7.60
N ILE A 36 -4.38 3.07 6.58
CA ILE A 36 -4.94 3.02 5.22
C ILE A 36 -3.97 2.26 4.32
N ASN A 37 -4.49 1.28 3.58
CA ASN A 37 -3.74 0.48 2.62
C ASN A 37 -3.74 1.18 1.25
N TYR A 38 -2.55 1.47 0.72
CA TYR A 38 -2.36 2.03 -0.62
C TYR A 38 -1.81 0.96 -1.54
N GLN A 39 -2.47 0.74 -2.68
CA GLN A 39 -2.05 -0.26 -3.65
C GLN A 39 -1.14 0.35 -4.72
N ALA A 40 0.08 -0.19 -4.83
CA ALA A 40 1.05 0.17 -5.86
C ALA A 40 1.83 -1.09 -6.23
N ALA A 41 1.46 -1.72 -7.35
CA ALA A 41 2.09 -2.95 -7.84
C ALA A 41 2.50 -2.78 -9.30
N VAL A 42 3.81 -2.87 -9.57
CA VAL A 42 4.33 -2.92 -10.94
C VAL A 42 4.18 -4.36 -11.46
N ARG A 43 3.39 -4.55 -12.51
CA ARG A 43 3.10 -5.86 -13.11
C ARG A 43 3.65 -6.00 -14.53
N SER A 44 4.00 -7.21 -14.93
CA SER A 44 4.29 -7.55 -16.33
C SER A 44 3.01 -7.64 -17.16
N THR A 45 3.14 -7.72 -18.48
CA THR A 45 2.02 -7.97 -19.41
C THR A 45 1.24 -9.25 -19.09
N SER A 46 1.90 -10.23 -18.45
CA SER A 46 1.28 -11.48 -17.98
C SER A 46 0.70 -11.40 -16.56
N GLY A 47 0.66 -10.22 -15.93
CA GLY A 47 0.09 -9.98 -14.59
C GLY A 47 1.02 -10.26 -13.41
N ASN A 48 2.26 -10.73 -13.65
CA ASN A 48 3.21 -11.09 -12.61
C ASN A 48 3.79 -9.82 -11.95
N VAL A 49 3.88 -9.80 -10.61
CA VAL A 49 4.52 -8.70 -9.88
C VAL A 49 6.02 -8.71 -10.16
N MET A 50 6.52 -7.57 -10.65
CA MET A 50 7.92 -7.38 -11.03
C MET A 50 8.71 -6.58 -10.00
N ALA A 51 8.09 -6.10 -8.93
CA ALA A 51 8.73 -5.31 -7.89
C ALA A 51 9.48 -6.22 -6.88
N ASN A 52 10.73 -5.87 -6.56
CA ASN A 52 11.41 -6.43 -5.39
C ASN A 52 11.12 -5.55 -4.15
N THR A 53 10.26 -6.06 -3.27
CA THR A 53 9.79 -5.35 -2.06
C THR A 53 10.91 -5.03 -1.06
N ASN A 54 12.00 -5.82 -1.05
CA ASN A 54 13.12 -5.57 -0.13
C ASN A 54 13.89 -4.30 -0.48
N THR A 55 13.85 -3.91 -1.76
CA THR A 55 14.45 -2.66 -2.26
C THR A 55 13.46 -1.49 -2.31
N MET A 56 12.24 -1.69 -1.81
CA MET A 56 11.17 -0.72 -1.96
C MET A 56 11.34 0.47 -1.02
N THR A 57 11.46 1.65 -1.61
CA THR A 57 11.46 2.94 -0.93
C THR A 57 10.11 3.61 -1.16
N VAL A 58 9.50 4.10 -0.09
CA VAL A 58 8.24 4.84 -0.11
C VAL A 58 8.52 6.19 0.53
N ILE A 59 8.26 7.26 -0.21
CA ILE A 59 8.37 8.63 0.26
C ILE A 59 6.95 9.17 0.40
N LEU A 60 6.66 9.78 1.55
CA LEU A 60 5.36 10.36 1.87
C LEU A 60 5.53 11.86 2.11
N THR A 61 4.57 12.66 1.64
CA THR A 61 4.52 14.11 1.91
C THR A 61 3.11 14.48 2.36
N PRO A 62 2.90 14.74 3.67
CA PRO A 62 1.63 15.26 4.17
C PRO A 62 1.25 16.57 3.49
N LEU A 63 -0.02 16.72 3.12
CA LEU A 63 -0.58 17.95 2.54
C LEU A 63 -1.33 18.81 3.57
N ASP A 64 -1.23 18.44 4.85
CA ASP A 64 -1.88 19.15 5.96
C ASP A 64 -0.82 19.59 6.98
N ALA A 65 -0.78 20.91 7.24
CA ALA A 65 0.16 21.50 8.21
C ALA A 65 -0.16 21.13 9.66
N SER A 66 -1.38 20.65 9.95
CA SER A 66 -1.75 20.09 11.25
C SER A 66 -1.25 18.66 11.44
N SER A 67 -0.74 18.02 10.38
CA SER A 67 -0.21 16.66 10.45
C SER A 67 0.98 16.59 11.40
N LYS A 68 0.90 15.67 12.35
CA LYS A 68 2.01 15.33 13.26
C LYS A 68 3.01 14.36 12.65
N GLY A 69 2.84 14.07 11.36
CA GLY A 69 3.64 13.12 10.59
C GLY A 69 2.89 11.82 10.30
N VAL A 70 3.37 11.14 9.27
CA VAL A 70 2.85 9.86 8.77
C VAL A 70 4.02 8.90 8.60
N ALA A 71 3.80 7.61 8.87
CA ALA A 71 4.82 6.58 8.77
C ALA A 71 4.31 5.37 7.99
N VAL A 72 5.18 4.81 7.15
CA VAL A 72 4.95 3.53 6.48
C VAL A 72 5.22 2.42 7.48
N ILE A 73 4.19 1.64 7.83
CA ILE A 73 4.30 0.54 8.80
C ILE A 73 4.43 -0.83 8.13
N GLU A 74 4.03 -0.94 6.86
CA GLU A 74 4.11 -2.19 6.11
C GLU A 74 4.35 -1.93 4.62
N LYS A 75 5.10 -2.83 3.99
CA LYS A 75 5.37 -2.84 2.55
C LYS A 75 5.12 -4.25 2.03
N THR A 76 4.25 -4.38 1.05
CA THR A 76 3.89 -5.64 0.42
C THR A 76 4.09 -5.56 -1.10
N MET A 77 4.02 -6.70 -1.78
CA MET A 77 4.08 -6.74 -3.25
C MET A 77 2.91 -6.01 -3.92
N ASN A 78 1.82 -5.81 -3.20
CA ASN A 78 0.61 -5.18 -3.74
C ASN A 78 0.47 -3.72 -3.35
N GLY A 79 1.32 -3.21 -2.43
CA GLY A 79 1.13 -1.88 -1.86
C GLY A 79 1.88 -1.64 -0.56
N PHE A 80 1.48 -0.61 0.16
CA PHE A 80 2.05 -0.24 1.45
C PHE A 80 0.97 0.31 2.38
N THR A 81 1.26 0.25 3.67
CA THR A 81 0.32 0.64 4.72
C THR A 81 0.91 1.83 5.47
N VAL A 82 0.11 2.88 5.65
CA VAL A 82 0.52 4.11 6.34
C VAL A 82 -0.30 4.29 7.60
N LYS A 83 0.36 4.80 8.65
CA LYS A 83 -0.24 5.17 9.93
C LYS A 83 0.17 6.59 10.33
N GLU A 84 -0.76 7.33 10.92
CA GLU A 84 -0.49 8.63 11.52
C GLU A 84 0.35 8.50 12.79
N LEU A 85 1.28 9.44 13.01
CA LEU A 85 2.08 9.48 14.23
C LEU A 85 1.29 10.07 15.42
N SER A 86 1.79 9.83 16.63
CA SER A 86 1.23 10.35 17.89
C SER A 86 -0.18 9.88 18.25
N ASN A 87 -0.59 8.68 17.80
CA ASN A 87 -1.94 8.14 17.99
C ASN A 87 -3.03 9.11 17.51
N GLY A 88 -2.73 9.91 16.48
CA GLY A 88 -3.74 10.75 15.87
C GLY A 88 -4.85 9.89 15.28
N THR A 89 -6.07 10.41 15.33
CA THR A 89 -7.24 9.84 14.65
C THR A 89 -7.60 10.64 13.40
N GLY A 90 -6.63 11.38 12.87
CA GLY A 90 -6.77 12.25 11.72
C GLY A 90 -6.75 11.45 10.41
N SER A 91 -7.44 11.98 9.42
CA SER A 91 -7.34 11.51 8.03
C SER A 91 -6.77 12.66 7.22
N TYR A 92 -5.47 12.60 6.93
CA TYR A 92 -4.80 13.60 6.09
C TYR A 92 -4.66 13.10 4.67
N SER A 93 -4.81 14.03 3.71
CA SER A 93 -4.30 13.80 2.37
C SER A 93 -2.77 13.89 2.38
N PHE A 94 -2.14 13.02 1.60
CA PHE A 94 -0.70 13.04 1.39
C PHE A 94 -0.36 12.56 -0.02
N ASP A 95 0.73 13.09 -0.55
CA ASP A 95 1.33 12.59 -1.78
C ASP A 95 2.31 11.47 -1.46
N TRP A 96 2.45 10.52 -2.40
CA TRP A 96 3.34 9.39 -2.25
C TRP A 96 4.13 9.10 -3.52
N GLU A 97 5.39 8.72 -3.34
CA GLU A 97 6.25 8.21 -4.40
C GLU A 97 6.85 6.86 -3.97
N VAL A 98 6.70 5.84 -4.82
CA VAL A 98 7.21 4.48 -4.57
C VAL A 98 8.25 4.13 -5.62
N LYS A 99 9.44 3.72 -5.18
CA LYS A 99 10.53 3.23 -6.03
C LYS A 99 10.96 1.85 -5.57
N CYS A 100 11.27 0.96 -6.52
CA CYS A 100 11.84 -0.34 -6.22
C CYS A 100 12.68 -0.82 -7.41
N VAL A 101 13.62 -1.72 -7.15
CA VAL A 101 14.35 -2.42 -8.20
C VAL A 101 13.45 -3.51 -8.77
N ARG A 102 13.51 -3.68 -10.09
CA ARG A 102 12.81 -4.76 -10.78
C ARG A 102 13.42 -6.10 -10.38
N LYS A 103 12.56 -7.07 -10.06
CA LYS A 103 12.95 -8.44 -9.73
C LYS A 103 13.80 -9.06 -10.85
N GLY A 104 14.96 -9.60 -10.49
CA GLY A 104 15.95 -10.17 -11.41
C GLY A 104 16.94 -9.16 -12.00
N TYR A 105 16.85 -7.89 -11.60
CA TYR A 105 17.74 -6.80 -12.03
C TYR A 105 18.43 -6.12 -10.84
N GLU A 106 18.47 -6.76 -9.67
CA GLU A 106 19.09 -6.26 -8.45
C GLU A 106 20.58 -5.95 -8.64
N GLU A 107 21.27 -6.80 -9.40
CA GLU A 107 22.69 -6.69 -9.70
C GLU A 107 22.96 -6.04 -11.06
N TYR A 108 22.00 -5.28 -11.61
CA TYR A 108 22.17 -4.64 -12.90
C TYR A 108 23.27 -3.57 -12.85
N LYS A 109 24.35 -3.81 -13.58
CA LYS A 109 25.44 -2.85 -13.76
C LYS A 109 25.23 -2.05 -15.04
N VAL A 110 25.21 -0.72 -14.88
CA VAL A 110 25.12 0.26 -15.99
C VAL A 110 26.43 0.30 -16.77
N ILE A 111 27.56 0.30 -16.06
CA ILE A 111 28.90 0.20 -16.65
C ILE A 111 29.36 -1.25 -16.54
N ARG A 112 29.74 -1.82 -17.68
CA ARG A 112 30.23 -3.20 -17.79
C ARG A 112 31.55 -3.18 -18.53
N ASP A 113 32.45 -4.07 -18.17
CA ASP A 113 33.68 -4.24 -18.91
C ASP A 113 33.38 -4.82 -20.30
N GLY A 114 34.23 -4.49 -21.28
CA GLY A 114 33.98 -4.85 -22.68
C GLY A 114 33.86 -6.36 -22.92
N GLU A 115 34.41 -7.19 -22.02
CA GLU A 115 34.32 -8.65 -22.07
C GLU A 115 32.92 -9.16 -21.71
N ASP A 116 32.27 -8.57 -20.71
CA ASP A 116 30.90 -8.90 -20.29
C ASP A 116 29.87 -8.55 -21.39
N CYS A 117 30.16 -7.54 -22.20
CA CYS A 117 29.31 -7.14 -23.33
C CYS A 117 29.31 -8.16 -24.48
N LYS A 118 30.44 -8.86 -24.69
CA LYS A 118 30.58 -9.85 -25.79
C LYS A 118 29.82 -11.15 -25.54
N ALA A 119 29.60 -11.51 -24.27
CA ALA A 119 28.83 -12.71 -23.90
C ALA A 119 27.32 -12.59 -24.21
N SER A 120 26.79 -11.37 -24.34
CA SER A 120 25.37 -11.15 -24.68
C SER A 120 25.06 -11.23 -26.19
N GLY A 121 26.10 -11.16 -27.04
CA GLY A 121 25.99 -11.43 -28.46
C GLY A 121 26.07 -12.93 -28.70
N ASN A 122 25.00 -13.52 -29.22
CA ASN A 122 24.80 -14.95 -29.44
C ASN A 122 26.10 -15.70 -29.83
N SER A 123 26.71 -16.38 -28.85
CA SER A 123 28.02 -17.05 -29.03
C SER A 123 27.99 -18.20 -30.03
N GLU A 124 26.79 -18.69 -30.38
CA GLU A 124 26.58 -19.71 -31.41
C GLU A 124 26.72 -19.13 -32.82
N LEU A 125 26.21 -17.90 -33.08
CA LEU A 125 26.35 -17.24 -34.39
C LEU A 125 27.82 -16.94 -34.75
N LEU A 126 28.67 -16.67 -33.75
CA LEU A 126 30.10 -16.43 -33.97
C LEU A 126 30.86 -17.72 -34.31
N LYS A 127 30.41 -18.88 -33.83
CA LYS A 127 30.99 -20.18 -34.18
C LYS A 127 30.64 -20.56 -35.63
N ASP A 128 29.41 -20.31 -36.05
CA ASP A 128 28.94 -20.60 -37.41
C ASP A 128 29.63 -19.73 -38.48
N ILE A 129 29.88 -18.45 -38.17
CA ILE A 129 30.60 -17.54 -39.07
C ILE A 129 32.09 -17.91 -39.19
N SER A 130 32.68 -18.43 -38.11
CA SER A 130 34.07 -18.92 -38.10
C SER A 130 34.24 -20.17 -38.98
N GLN A 131 33.29 -21.11 -38.92
CA GLN A 131 33.34 -22.34 -39.73
C GLN A 131 33.09 -22.08 -41.22
N LYS A 132 32.20 -21.15 -41.57
CA LYS A 132 31.94 -20.77 -42.98
C LYS A 132 33.07 -20.00 -43.67
N LYS A 133 34.08 -19.53 -42.94
CA LYS A 133 35.26 -18.86 -43.50
C LYS A 133 36.42 -19.82 -43.78
N ALA A 134 36.30 -21.09 -43.38
CA ALA A 134 37.32 -22.11 -43.53
C ALA A 134 37.06 -23.09 -44.70
N GLU A 135 35.97 -22.88 -45.46
CA GLU A 135 35.69 -23.51 -46.76
C GLU A 135 35.89 -22.48 -47.89
#